data_AF-A0A7M3LVB0-F1
#
_entry.id   AF-A0A7M3LVB0-F1
#
_cell.length_a   1.000
_cell.length_b   1.000
_cell.length_c   1.000
_cell.angle_alpha   90.00
_cell.angle_beta   90.00
_cell.angle_gamma   90.00
#
_symmetry.space_group_name_H-M   'P 1'
#
loop_
_entity.id
_entity.type
_entity.pdbx_description
1 polymer ?
#
loop_
_entity_poly.entity_id
_entity_poly.type
_entity_poly.pdbx_seq_one_letter_code
_entity_poly.pdbx_strand_id
1 'polypeptide(L)'
;MSGGWKGSQRRSRLPSNWRSEIRPAAHARNPDHICHICGQPGGDYLDHIKPGDDHSLDNLDWAHDRVPPHCHRYKSAREGHAAQQSKPRPGRKRPDEPHPGLR
;
A
#
# COMPACT_ATOMS: atom_id res chain seq x y z
N MET A 1 13.79 -12.19 -11.46
CA MET A 1 12.81 -11.14 -11.08
C MET A 1 11.50 -11.79 -10.63
N SER A 2 11.46 -12.38 -9.44
CA SER A 2 10.26 -12.98 -8.83
C SER A 2 9.43 -11.89 -8.11
N GLY A 3 8.90 -10.95 -8.88
CA GLY A 3 8.00 -9.93 -8.35
C GLY A 3 6.57 -10.43 -8.40
N GLY A 4 5.89 -10.54 -7.26
CA GLY A 4 4.43 -10.78 -7.15
C GLY A 4 3.54 -9.70 -7.79
N TRP A 5 4.08 -8.95 -8.73
CA TRP A 5 3.43 -7.95 -9.58
C TRP A 5 2.82 -8.57 -10.83
N LYS A 6 3.37 -9.69 -11.34
CA LYS A 6 2.81 -10.41 -12.49
C LYS A 6 1.45 -10.98 -12.08
N GLY A 7 0.36 -10.43 -12.64
CA GLY A 7 -1.03 -10.77 -12.30
C GLY A 7 -1.69 -9.87 -11.25
N SER A 8 -1.02 -8.80 -10.80
CA SER A 8 -1.64 -7.82 -9.89
C SER A 8 -2.83 -7.13 -10.57
N GLN A 9 -4.02 -7.31 -10.00
CA GLN A 9 -5.25 -6.61 -10.40
C GLN A 9 -5.38 -5.24 -9.72
N ARG A 10 -4.35 -4.74 -9.03
CA ARG A 10 -4.45 -3.46 -8.30
C ARG A 10 -4.80 -2.29 -9.23
N ARG A 11 -4.23 -2.27 -10.44
CA ARG A 11 -4.52 -1.23 -11.43
C ARG A 11 -5.95 -1.30 -11.98
N SER A 12 -6.57 -2.49 -12.06
CA SER A 12 -7.95 -2.63 -12.54
C SER A 12 -9.00 -2.29 -11.49
N ARG A 13 -8.61 -2.16 -10.21
CA ARG A 13 -9.48 -1.71 -9.12
C ARG A 13 -9.54 -0.19 -8.97
N LEU A 14 -8.77 0.55 -9.77
CA LEU A 14 -8.85 2.01 -9.78
C LEU A 14 -10.20 2.45 -10.34
N PRO A 15 -10.84 3.49 -9.75
CA PRO A 15 -12.03 4.10 -10.34
C PRO A 15 -11.77 4.59 -11.77
N SER A 16 -12.80 4.56 -12.63
CA SER A 16 -12.70 5.00 -14.02
C SER A 16 -12.26 6.47 -14.14
N ASN A 17 -12.70 7.32 -13.21
CA ASN A 17 -12.36 8.74 -13.12
C ASN A 17 -11.07 9.02 -12.32
N TRP A 18 -10.27 8.01 -12.00
CA TRP A 18 -9.03 8.16 -11.23
C TRP A 18 -8.08 9.22 -11.80
N ARG A 19 -7.84 9.18 -13.12
CA ARG A 19 -6.91 10.07 -13.79
C ARG A 19 -7.50 11.43 -14.11
N SER A 20 -8.80 11.50 -14.38
CA SER A 20 -9.48 12.72 -14.81
C SER A 20 -9.89 13.62 -13.66
N GLU A 21 -10.29 13.04 -12.52
CA GLU A 21 -10.95 13.78 -11.44
C GLU A 21 -10.28 13.56 -10.09
N ILE A 22 -10.22 12.30 -9.63
CA ILE A 22 -9.81 11.99 -8.25
C ILE A 22 -8.36 12.42 -7.99
N ARG A 23 -7.43 12.00 -8.86
CA ARG A 23 -6.01 12.31 -8.67
C ARG A 23 -5.72 13.82 -8.78
N PRO A 24 -6.20 14.56 -9.80
CA PRO A 24 -6.07 16.01 -9.83
C PRO A 24 -6.71 16.72 -8.62
N ALA A 25 -7.89 16.27 -8.17
CA ALA A 25 -8.55 16.85 -7.00
C ALA A 25 -7.76 16.61 -5.71
N ALA A 26 -7.18 15.42 -5.53
CA ALA A 26 -6.30 15.13 -4.39
C ALA A 26 -5.04 16.00 -4.40
N HIS A 27 -4.44 16.22 -5.58
CA HIS A 27 -3.31 17.15 -5.72
C HIS A 27 -3.71 18.58 -5.32
N ALA A 28 -4.90 19.05 -5.71
CA ALA A 28 -5.37 20.41 -5.44
C ALA A 28 -5.67 20.67 -3.95
N ARG A 29 -5.96 19.63 -3.15
CA ARG A 29 -6.23 19.77 -1.71
C ARG A 29 -4.99 20.13 -0.88
N ASN A 30 -3.82 19.71 -1.35
CA ASN A 30 -2.55 19.93 -0.66
C ASN A 30 -1.50 20.36 -1.69
N PRO A 31 -1.57 21.63 -2.16
CA PRO A 31 -0.71 22.15 -3.22
C PRO A 31 0.76 22.28 -2.79
N ASP A 32 1.02 22.39 -1.48
CA ASP A 32 2.38 22.46 -0.93
C ASP A 32 3.04 21.07 -0.81
N HIS A 33 2.30 20.02 -1.18
CA HIS A 33 2.71 18.62 -1.10
C HIS A 33 3.22 18.25 0.30
N ILE A 34 2.52 18.70 1.34
CA ILE A 34 2.86 18.37 2.73
C ILE A 34 2.64 16.87 2.94
N CYS A 35 3.68 16.17 3.39
CA CYS A 35 3.61 14.74 3.63
C CYS A 35 2.68 14.43 4.81
N HIS A 36 1.65 13.62 4.62
CA HIS A 36 0.69 13.26 5.69
C HIS A 36 1.30 12.43 6.82
N ILE A 37 2.47 11.82 6.58
CA ILE A 37 3.15 10.95 7.54
C ILE A 37 4.05 11.75 8.48
N CYS A 38 4.84 12.69 7.95
CA CYS A 38 5.84 13.44 8.73
C CYS A 38 5.56 14.95 8.84
N GLY A 39 4.55 15.48 8.13
CA GLY A 39 4.17 16.89 8.14
C GLY A 39 5.14 17.84 7.44
N GLN A 40 6.15 17.32 6.73
CA GLN A 40 7.13 18.14 6.01
C GLN A 40 6.75 18.30 4.53
N PRO A 41 7.04 19.45 3.89
CA PRO A 41 6.76 19.67 2.47
C PRO A 41 7.58 18.76 1.55
N GLY A 42 7.23 18.76 0.27
CA GLY A 42 8.01 18.10 -0.78
C GLY A 42 7.67 16.64 -1.01
N GLY A 43 6.44 16.21 -0.70
CA GLY A 43 5.95 14.90 -1.10
C GLY A 43 6.02 14.69 -2.61
N ASP A 44 6.49 13.52 -3.04
CA ASP A 44 6.70 13.16 -4.45
C ASP A 44 5.78 12.03 -4.93
N TYR A 45 4.94 11.50 -4.04
CA TYR A 45 4.03 10.42 -4.33
C TYR A 45 2.67 10.62 -3.64
N LEU A 46 1.58 10.30 -4.35
CA LEU A 46 0.23 10.31 -3.77
C LEU A 46 -0.05 8.94 -3.13
N ASP A 47 -0.24 8.93 -1.83
CA ASP A 47 -0.42 7.75 -0.99
C ASP A 47 -1.83 7.69 -0.39
N HIS A 48 -2.29 6.48 -0.07
CA HIS A 48 -3.54 6.27 0.64
C HIS A 48 -3.31 6.37 2.15
N ILE A 49 -3.88 7.32 2.87
CA ILE A 49 -3.72 7.48 4.33
C ILE A 49 -4.01 6.17 5.06
N LYS A 50 -5.16 5.54 4.77
CA LYS A 50 -5.53 4.18 5.18
C LYS A 50 -5.37 3.23 3.98
N PRO A 51 -4.66 2.10 4.13
CA PRO A 51 -4.45 1.16 3.04
C PRO A 51 -5.76 0.49 2.61
N GLY A 52 -5.91 0.20 1.32
CA GLY A 52 -7.09 -0.45 0.77
C GLY A 52 -7.40 0.03 -0.65
N ASP A 53 -8.68 -0.10 -1.03
CA ASP A 53 -9.22 0.41 -2.29
C ASP A 53 -10.21 1.58 -2.05
N ASP A 54 -10.07 2.27 -0.92
CA ASP A 54 -10.78 3.53 -0.68
C ASP A 54 -10.01 4.68 -1.34
N HIS A 55 -10.50 5.10 -2.50
CA HIS A 55 -9.91 6.16 -3.33
C HIS A 55 -10.62 7.51 -3.10
N SER A 56 -11.33 7.67 -1.99
CA SER A 56 -11.92 8.95 -1.62
C SER A 56 -10.83 10.01 -1.40
N LEU A 57 -11.17 11.27 -1.66
CA LEU A 57 -10.22 12.36 -1.52
C LEU A 57 -9.68 12.49 -0.08
N ASP A 58 -10.48 12.14 0.94
CA ASP A 58 -10.07 12.21 2.34
C ASP A 58 -9.08 11.11 2.72
N ASN A 59 -8.96 10.08 1.88
CA ASN A 59 -8.00 9.00 2.09
C ASN A 59 -6.74 9.16 1.23
N LEU A 60 -6.58 10.23 0.47
CA LEU A 60 -5.46 10.43 -0.44
C LEU A 60 -4.69 11.70 -0.07
N ASP A 61 -3.38 11.55 0.15
CA ASP A 61 -2.53 12.69 0.43
C ASP A 61 -1.07 12.41 0.04
N TRP A 62 -0.24 13.44 0.05
CA TRP A 62 1.16 13.35 -0.35
C TRP A 62 2.01 12.60 0.66
N ALA A 63 3.01 11.88 0.15
CA ALA A 63 4.03 11.23 0.94
C ALA A 63 5.38 11.27 0.22
N HIS A 64 6.46 11.19 1.00
CA HIS A 64 7.82 11.02 0.48
C HIS A 64 8.05 9.54 0.12
N ASP A 65 8.21 9.21 -1.16
CA ASP A 65 8.63 7.88 -1.63
C ASP A 65 10.10 7.86 -2.05
N ARG A 66 10.49 8.66 -3.04
CA ARG A 66 11.86 8.66 -3.57
C ARG A 66 12.75 9.69 -2.91
N VAL A 67 12.17 10.70 -2.26
CA VAL A 67 12.93 11.69 -1.51
C VAL A 67 13.01 11.30 -0.03
N PRO A 68 14.09 11.65 0.68
CA PRO A 68 14.13 11.51 2.13
C PRO A 68 12.96 12.24 2.80
N PRO A 69 12.40 11.69 3.88
CA PRO A 69 12.85 10.49 4.59
C PRO A 69 12.15 9.20 4.12
N HIS A 70 11.65 9.11 2.88
CA HIS A 70 11.04 7.87 2.34
C HIS A 70 9.86 7.30 3.15
N CYS A 71 9.05 8.17 3.77
CA CYS A 71 7.91 7.83 4.61
C CYS A 71 6.99 6.74 4.00
N HIS A 72 6.67 6.86 2.71
CA HIS A 72 5.78 5.93 2.01
C HIS A 72 6.35 4.49 1.99
N ARG A 73 7.66 4.35 1.83
CA ARG A 73 8.33 3.04 1.80
C ARG A 73 8.31 2.37 3.17
N TYR A 74 8.58 3.14 4.23
CA TYR A 74 8.50 2.65 5.61
C TYR A 74 7.08 2.20 5.97
N LYS A 75 6.08 3.02 5.60
CA LYS A 75 4.67 2.67 5.78
C LYS A 75 4.30 1.40 5.01
N SER A 76 4.61 1.34 3.72
CA SER A 76 4.35 0.17 2.86
C SER A 76 4.99 -1.11 3.40
N ALA A 77 6.22 -1.03 3.91
CA ALA A 77 6.91 -2.17 4.51
C ALA A 77 6.18 -2.66 5.77
N ARG A 78 5.76 -1.74 6.64
CA ARG A 78 4.99 -2.05 7.86
C ARG A 78 3.65 -2.72 7.53
N GLU A 79 2.94 -2.21 6.53
CA GLU A 79 1.67 -2.78 6.07
C GLU A 79 1.86 -4.17 5.45
N GLY A 80 2.90 -4.35 4.62
CA GLY A 80 3.25 -5.64 4.05
C GLY A 80 3.58 -6.68 5.12
N HIS A 81 4.29 -6.27 6.17
CA HIS A 81 4.59 -7.14 7.31
C HIS A 81 3.34 -7.52 8.10
N ALA A 82 2.44 -6.56 8.39
CA ALA A 82 1.17 -6.83 9.05
C ALA A 82 0.26 -7.78 8.22
N ALA A 83 0.26 -7.63 6.89
CA ALA A 83 -0.46 -8.54 6.01
C ALA A 83 0.12 -9.97 6.01
N GLN A 84 1.45 -10.12 6.15
CA GLN A 84 2.08 -11.44 6.29
C GLN A 84 1.78 -12.09 7.64
N GLN A 85 1.65 -11.32 8.71
CA GLN A 85 1.26 -11.84 10.02
C GLN A 85 -0.17 -12.40 10.01
N SER A 86 -1.10 -11.74 9.32
CA SER A 86 -2.49 -12.24 9.18
C SER A 86 -2.63 -13.40 8.20
N LYS A 87 -1.71 -13.56 7.25
CA LYS A 87 -1.65 -14.66 6.28
C LYS A 87 -0.25 -15.26 6.26
N PRO A 88 0.13 -16.02 7.31
CA PRO A 88 1.46 -16.57 7.40
C PRO A 88 1.72 -17.45 6.19
N ARG A 89 2.86 -17.22 5.52
CA ARG A 89 3.33 -18.13 4.48
C ARG A 89 3.58 -19.49 5.12
N PRO A 90 3.35 -20.60 4.38
CA PRO A 90 3.71 -21.92 4.86
C PRO A 90 5.13 -21.90 5.41
N GLY A 91 5.28 -22.37 6.65
CA GLY A 91 6.57 -22.43 7.31
C GLY A 91 7.54 -23.30 6.51
N ARG A 92 8.85 -23.09 6.70
CA ARG A 92 9.88 -23.92 6.09
C ARG A 92 9.78 -25.39 6.55
N LYS A 93 9.25 -25.63 7.76
CA LYS A 93 8.95 -26.96 8.28
C LYS A 93 7.59 -27.42 7.72
N ARG A 94 7.57 -28.58 7.07
CA ARG A 94 6.33 -29.27 6.70
C ARG A 94 5.54 -29.59 7.98
N PRO A 95 4.23 -29.33 8.04
CA PRO A 95 3.41 -29.77 9.17
C PRO A 95 3.53 -31.29 9.33
N ASP A 96 3.50 -31.78 10.57
CA ASP A 96 3.64 -33.20 10.85
C ASP A 96 2.49 -33.98 10.17
N GLU A 97 2.81 -35.13 9.55
CA GLU A 97 1.79 -35.92 8.83
C GLU A 97 0.81 -36.53 9.83
N PRO A 98 -0.51 -36.47 9.57
CA PRO A 98 -1.49 -37.11 10.44
C PRO A 98 -1.27 -38.63 10.43
N HIS A 99 -1.23 -39.23 11.62
CA HIS A 99 -1.06 -40.67 11.77
C HIS A 99 -2.27 -41.40 11.17
N PRO A 100 -2.09 -42.41 10.31
CA PRO A 100 -3.18 -43.07 9.58
C PRO A 100 -4.22 -43.78 10.48
N GLY A 101 -3.92 -43.97 11.77
CA GLY A 101 -4.82 -44.58 12.75
C GLY A 101 -5.56 -43.60 13.67
N LEU A 102 -5.33 -42.29 13.55
CA LEU A 102 -6.02 -41.26 14.34
C LEU A 102 -6.99 -40.52 13.42
N ARG A 103 -8.24 -40.99 13.38
CA ARG A 103 -9.39 -40.25 12.86
C ARG A 103 -10.12 -39.56 14.01
#